data_AF-A0A2U2C2C2-F1
#
_entry.id   AF-A0A2U2C2C2-F1
#
_cell.length_a   1.000
_cell.length_b   1.000
_cell.length_c   1.000
_cell.angle_alpha   90.00
_cell.angle_beta   90.00
_cell.angle_gamma   90.00
#
_symmetry.space_group_name_H-M   'P 1'
#
loop_
_entity.id
_entity.type
_entity.pdbx_description
1 polymer ?
#
loop_
_entity_poly.entity_id
_entity_poly.type
_entity_poly.pdbx_seq_one_letter_code
_entity_poly.pdbx_strand_id
1 'polypeptide(L)'
;MQKENLLIVWSNADIEVATNFPLLYSSVVLERNYFKTAHLMLWGPSILLVKDTFIQEKLKYILSTGVKMSACIVCVEDYGATEELEKLGIEITHTGELLTNALKDESYSVLTV
;
A
#
# COMPACT_ATOMS: atom_id res chain seq x y z
N MET A 1 -7.87 12.39 -19.81
CA MET A 1 -6.48 11.90 -19.80
C MET A 1 -6.47 10.40 -19.51
N GLN A 2 -5.44 9.67 -19.92
CA GLN A 2 -5.28 8.27 -19.50
C GLN A 2 -4.87 8.24 -18.02
N LYS A 3 -5.46 7.34 -17.23
CA LYS A 3 -5.14 7.16 -15.81
C LYS A 3 -3.83 6.39 -15.68
N GLU A 4 -2.75 7.12 -15.46
CA GLU A 4 -1.38 6.57 -15.42
C GLU A 4 -0.83 6.43 -13.99
N ASN A 5 -1.58 6.91 -13.00
CA ASN A 5 -1.23 6.81 -11.58
C ASN A 5 -2.19 5.86 -10.87
N LEU A 6 -1.67 4.90 -10.11
CA LEU A 6 -2.47 3.95 -9.34
C LEU A 6 -2.30 4.17 -7.83
N LEU A 7 -3.42 4.33 -7.12
CA LEU A 7 -3.48 4.20 -5.67
C LEU A 7 -4.21 2.91 -5.31
N ILE A 8 -3.55 2.04 -4.57
CA ILE A 8 -4.15 0.83 -4.01
C ILE A 8 -4.34 1.04 -2.51
N VAL A 9 -5.58 0.99 -2.05
CA VAL A 9 -5.94 0.99 -0.63
C VAL A 9 -6.10 -0.46 -0.19
N TRP A 10 -5.17 -0.96 0.62
CA TRP A 10 -5.26 -2.29 1.21
C TRP A 10 -5.78 -2.18 2.63
N SER A 11 -6.95 -2.75 2.89
CA SER A 11 -7.69 -2.57 4.13
C SER A 11 -8.04 -3.83 4.91
N ASN A 12 -8.21 -4.97 4.24
CA ASN A 12 -8.53 -6.21 4.94
C ASN A 12 -7.28 -6.89 5.54
N ALA A 13 -7.50 -7.72 6.57
CA ALA A 13 -6.47 -8.52 7.25
C ALA A 13 -6.46 -10.00 6.80
N ASP A 14 -7.08 -10.33 5.67
CA ASP A 14 -7.06 -11.69 5.16
C ASP A 14 -5.73 -11.94 4.42
N ILE A 15 -4.95 -12.90 4.91
CA ILE A 15 -3.61 -13.18 4.38
C ILE A 15 -3.64 -13.79 2.98
N GLU A 16 -4.66 -14.59 2.64
CA GLU A 16 -4.81 -15.18 1.31
C GLU A 16 -5.20 -14.11 0.30
N VAL A 17 -6.11 -13.22 0.69
CA VAL A 17 -6.44 -12.02 -0.09
C VAL A 17 -5.16 -11.23 -0.28
N ALA A 18 -4.56 -10.71 0.80
CA ALA A 18 -3.36 -9.87 0.72
C ALA A 18 -2.26 -10.42 -0.20
N THR A 19 -1.94 -11.71 -0.05
CA THR A 19 -0.88 -12.41 -0.78
C THR A 19 -1.13 -12.45 -2.29
N ASN A 20 -2.36 -12.78 -2.69
CA ASN A 20 -2.77 -12.91 -4.08
C ASN A 20 -3.18 -11.55 -4.69
N PHE A 21 -3.69 -10.64 -3.85
CA PHE A 21 -4.11 -9.28 -4.17
C PHE A 21 -4.41 -8.48 -2.88
N PRO A 22 -3.68 -7.40 -2.57
CA PRO A 22 -3.02 -6.54 -3.56
C PRO A 22 -1.50 -6.72 -3.70
N LEU A 23 -0.84 -7.50 -2.85
CA LEU A 23 0.64 -7.53 -2.81
C LEU A 23 1.24 -8.07 -4.11
N LEU A 24 0.67 -9.13 -4.69
CA LEU A 24 1.13 -9.68 -5.98
C LEU A 24 0.98 -8.67 -7.12
N TYR A 25 -0.14 -7.95 -7.18
CA TYR A 25 -0.34 -6.96 -8.25
C TYR A 25 0.60 -5.77 -8.10
N SER A 26 0.75 -5.28 -6.85
CA SER A 26 1.68 -4.20 -6.52
C SER A 26 3.12 -4.55 -6.91
N SER A 27 3.52 -5.82 -6.78
CA SER A 27 4.89 -6.22 -7.05
C SER A 27 5.27 -6.23 -8.54
N VAL A 28 4.29 -6.22 -9.46
CA VAL A 28 4.53 -6.30 -10.91
C VAL A 28 4.04 -5.09 -11.70
N VAL A 29 3.27 -4.19 -11.08
CA VAL A 29 2.54 -3.12 -11.78
C VAL A 29 3.46 -2.15 -12.54
N LEU A 30 4.59 -1.77 -11.93
CA LEU A 30 5.57 -0.87 -12.55
C LEU A 30 6.50 -1.62 -13.51
N GLU A 31 7.00 -2.79 -13.10
CA GLU A 31 7.88 -3.64 -13.94
C GLU A 31 7.24 -3.94 -15.31
N ARG A 32 5.92 -4.19 -15.31
CA ARG A 32 5.16 -4.50 -16.53
C ARG A 32 4.63 -3.28 -17.26
N ASN A 33 4.97 -2.07 -16.80
CA ASN A 33 4.49 -0.80 -17.37
C ASN A 33 2.96 -0.71 -17.45
N TYR A 34 2.23 -1.31 -16.50
CA TYR A 34 0.76 -1.19 -16.45
C TYR A 34 0.33 0.21 -15.99
N PHE A 35 1.13 0.83 -15.12
CA PHE A 35 0.99 2.21 -14.69
C PHE A 35 2.37 2.87 -14.64
N LYS A 36 2.42 4.19 -14.84
CA LYS A 36 3.66 4.97 -14.68
C LYS A 36 4.05 5.13 -13.22
N THR A 37 3.05 5.28 -12.34
CA THR A 37 3.28 5.36 -10.90
C THR A 37 2.27 4.49 -10.16
N ALA A 38 2.69 3.96 -9.01
CA ALA A 38 1.85 3.17 -8.14
C ALA A 38 2.20 3.45 -6.68
N HIS A 39 1.16 3.50 -5.85
CA HIS A 39 1.26 3.69 -4.40
C HIS A 39 0.39 2.66 -3.70
N LEU A 40 0.98 1.86 -2.81
CA LEU A 40 0.26 0.93 -1.95
C LEU A 40 0.08 1.54 -0.56
N MET A 41 -1.17 1.82 -0.21
CA MET A 41 -1.55 2.46 1.04
C MET A 41 -2.18 1.43 2.00
N LEU A 42 -1.54 1.22 3.14
CA LEU A 42 -2.01 0.34 4.21
C LEU A 42 -2.96 1.12 5.12
N TRP A 43 -4.20 0.67 5.25
CA TRP A 43 -5.20 1.36 6.07
C TRP A 43 -6.10 0.36 6.78
N GLY A 44 -6.16 0.42 8.11
CA GLY A 44 -7.06 -0.43 8.87
C GLY A 44 -6.46 -1.83 9.07
N PRO A 45 -7.28 -2.90 9.13
CA PRO A 45 -6.82 -4.23 9.54
C PRO A 45 -5.61 -4.79 8.78
N SER A 46 -5.35 -4.37 7.54
CA SER A 46 -4.13 -4.75 6.80
C SER A 46 -2.82 -4.51 7.56
N ILE A 47 -2.79 -3.50 8.43
CA ILE A 47 -1.62 -3.18 9.27
C ILE A 47 -1.29 -4.31 10.25
N LEU A 48 -2.27 -5.08 10.72
CA LEU A 48 -2.03 -6.25 11.58
C LEU A 48 -1.13 -7.28 10.90
N LEU A 49 -1.22 -7.39 9.58
CA LEU A 49 -0.44 -8.35 8.80
C LEU A 49 1.03 -7.95 8.66
N VAL A 50 1.41 -6.70 8.93
CA VAL A 50 2.81 -6.24 8.86
C VAL A 50 3.70 -6.92 9.90
N LYS A 51 3.11 -7.50 10.95
CA LYS A 51 3.85 -8.28 11.97
C LYS A 51 4.30 -9.65 11.46
N ASP A 52 3.72 -10.13 10.37
CA ASP A 52 4.10 -11.38 9.75
C ASP A 52 5.37 -11.22 8.88
N THR A 53 6.38 -12.06 9.12
CA THR A 53 7.66 -11.98 8.42
C THR A 53 7.56 -12.20 6.90
N PHE A 54 6.65 -13.05 6.43
CA PHE A 54 6.45 -13.26 4.99
C PHE A 54 5.83 -12.02 4.34
N ILE A 55 4.91 -11.35 5.04
CA ILE A 55 4.36 -10.05 4.59
C ILE A 55 5.44 -8.98 4.56
N GLN A 56 6.30 -8.90 5.58
CA GLN A 56 7.42 -7.96 5.60
C GLN A 56 8.35 -8.13 4.39
N GLU A 57 8.72 -9.37 4.06
CA GLU A 57 9.57 -9.65 2.88
C GLU A 57 8.89 -9.26 1.56
N LYS A 58 7.57 -9.50 1.44
CA LYS A 58 6.81 -9.01 0.28
C LYS A 58 6.80 -7.49 0.19
N LEU A 59 6.59 -6.79 1.31
CA LEU A 59 6.57 -5.32 1.32
C LEU A 59 7.94 -4.74 0.93
N LYS A 60 9.04 -5.30 1.46
CA LYS A 60 10.41 -4.93 1.04
C LYS A 60 10.62 -5.14 -0.45
N TYR A 61 10.19 -6.28 -0.98
CA TYR A 61 10.30 -6.56 -2.41
C TYR A 61 9.52 -5.51 -3.23
N ILE A 62 8.28 -5.22 -2.87
CA ILE A 62 7.46 -4.23 -3.59
C ILE A 62 8.08 -2.83 -3.52
N LEU A 63 8.62 -2.40 -2.38
CA LEU A 63 9.34 -1.13 -2.27
C LEU A 63 10.53 -1.08 -3.26
N SER A 64 11.25 -2.19 -3.42
CA SER A 64 12.39 -2.28 -4.34
C SER A 64 12.01 -2.14 -5.82
N THR A 65 10.74 -2.36 -6.19
CA THR A 65 10.25 -2.18 -7.56
C THR A 65 9.92 -0.72 -7.90
N GLY A 66 10.00 0.18 -6.91
CA GLY A 66 9.70 1.61 -7.04
C GLY A 66 8.26 1.98 -6.67
N VAL A 67 7.44 1.01 -6.25
CA VAL A 67 6.11 1.30 -5.71
C VAL A 67 6.26 2.02 -4.37
N LYS A 68 5.60 3.17 -4.26
CA LYS A 68 5.59 3.94 -3.01
C LYS A 68 4.63 3.30 -2.01
N MET A 69 4.88 3.52 -0.72
CA MET A 69 4.00 3.03 0.33
C MET A 69 3.78 4.06 1.41
N SER A 70 2.57 4.03 1.98
CA SER A 70 2.27 4.72 3.22
C SER A 70 1.29 3.92 4.07
N ALA A 71 1.29 4.19 5.37
CA ALA A 71 0.39 3.57 6.34
C ALA A 71 -0.36 4.64 7.14
N CYS A 72 -1.62 4.36 7.45
CA CYS A 72 -2.48 5.24 8.24
C CYS A 72 -1.97 5.35 9.68
N ILE A 73 -1.50 6.54 10.08
CA ILE A 73 -0.92 6.79 11.41
C ILE A 73 -1.82 6.33 12.56
N VAL A 74 -3.13 6.65 12.50
CA VAL A 74 -4.09 6.27 13.55
C VAL A 74 -4.18 4.75 13.68
N CYS A 75 -4.29 4.04 12.57
CA CYS A 75 -4.38 2.58 12.60
C CYS A 75 -3.06 1.93 13.04
N VAL A 76 -1.92 2.52 12.69
CA VAL A 76 -0.60 2.02 13.10
C VAL A 76 -0.42 2.13 14.61
N GLU A 77 -0.83 3.25 15.20
CA GLU A 77 -0.83 3.46 16.65
C GLU A 77 -1.80 2.49 17.34
N ASP A 78 -3.04 2.38 16.85
CA ASP A 78 -4.07 1.50 17.42
C ASP A 78 -3.65 0.02 17.43
N TYR A 79 -2.96 -0.44 16.38
CA TYR A 79 -2.50 -1.83 16.27
C TYR A 79 -1.07 -2.06 16.80
N GLY A 80 -0.39 -1.01 17.25
CA GLY A 80 0.98 -1.06 17.75
C GLY A 80 1.93 -1.71 16.74
N ALA A 81 1.99 -1.16 15.53
CA ALA A 81 2.80 -1.67 14.41
C ALA A 81 3.87 -0.66 13.92
N THR A 82 4.13 0.38 14.71
CA THR A 82 5.05 1.48 14.37
C THR A 82 6.45 0.97 14.07
N GLU A 83 7.01 0.16 14.96
CA GLU A 83 8.39 -0.32 14.80
C GLU A 83 8.57 -1.18 13.54
N GLU A 84 7.62 -2.06 13.25
CA GLU A 84 7.67 -2.92 12.08
C GLU A 84 7.65 -2.09 10.79
N LEU A 85 6.79 -1.08 10.71
CA LEU A 85 6.70 -0.20 9.54
C LEU A 85 7.91 0.73 9.38
N GLU A 86 8.42 1.29 10.48
CA GLU A 86 9.64 2.11 10.46
C GLU A 86 10.86 1.30 10.01
N LYS A 87 11.01 0.05 10.49
CA LYS A 87 12.09 -0.86 10.05
C LYS A 87 12.00 -1.19 8.55
N LEU A 88 10.80 -1.16 7.97
CA LEU A 88 10.58 -1.34 6.53
C LEU A 88 10.81 -0.06 5.71
N GLY A 89 10.92 1.10 6.37
CA GLY A 89 11.02 2.40 5.68
C GLY A 89 9.71 2.85 5.04
N ILE A 90 8.55 2.39 5.55
CA ILE A 90 7.23 2.78 5.05
C ILE A 90 6.80 4.07 5.75
N GLU A 91 6.31 5.04 4.97
CA GLU A 91 5.86 6.34 5.49
C GLU A 91 4.59 6.17 6.36
N ILE A 92 4.65 6.54 7.64
CA ILE A 92 3.49 6.55 8.53
C ILE A 92 2.92 7.98 8.54
N THR A 93 1.70 8.18 8.03
CA THR A 93 1.15 9.53 7.81
C THR A 93 -0.39 9.54 7.84
N HIS A 94 -0.98 10.74 7.76
CA HIS A 94 -2.42 10.91 7.59
C HIS A 94 -2.84 10.61 6.14
N THR A 95 -3.20 9.35 5.89
CA THR A 95 -3.55 8.82 4.56
C THR A 95 -4.83 9.38 3.94
N GLY A 96 -5.69 10.04 4.72
CA GLY A 96 -6.95 10.62 4.23
C GLY A 96 -6.77 11.72 3.18
N GLU A 97 -5.72 12.52 3.29
CA GLU A 97 -5.41 13.55 2.29
C GLU A 97 -4.98 12.92 0.96
N LEU A 98 -4.10 11.92 1.01
CA LEU A 98 -3.65 11.17 -0.17
C LEU A 98 -4.83 10.54 -0.93
N LEU A 99 -5.73 9.87 -0.20
CA LEU A 99 -6.93 9.27 -0.80
C LEU A 99 -7.84 10.33 -1.43
N THR A 100 -8.08 11.43 -0.73
CA THR A 100 -8.95 12.51 -1.20
C THR A 100 -8.41 13.16 -2.47
N ASN A 101 -7.09 13.40 -2.52
CA ASN A 101 -6.44 13.98 -3.69
C ASN A 101 -6.50 13.02 -4.88
N ALA A 102 -6.18 11.73 -4.68
CA ALA A 102 -6.26 10.73 -5.74
C ALA A 102 -7.69 10.53 -6.28
N LEU A 103 -8.71 10.58 -5.43
CA LEU A 103 -10.11 10.47 -5.87
C LEU A 103 -10.60 11.67 -6.69
N LYS A 104 -10.03 12.85 -6.45
CA LYS A 104 -10.38 14.10 -7.16
C LYS A 104 -9.54 14.34 -8.41
N ASP A 105 -8.43 13.63 -8.57
CA ASP A 105 -7.52 13.76 -9.70
C ASP A 105 -7.89 12.77 -10.82
N GLU A 106 -8.24 13.29 -11.99
CA GLU A 106 -8.62 12.48 -13.15
C GLU A 106 -7.48 11.60 -13.70
N SER A 107 -6.23 11.87 -13.34
CA SER A 107 -5.06 11.06 -13.73
C SER A 107 -4.88 9.80 -12.86
N TYR A 108 -5.65 9.67 -11.77
CA TYR A 108 -5.57 8.55 -10.85
C TYR A 108 -6.65 7.49 -11.08
N SER A 109 -6.22 6.24 -11.01
CA SER A 109 -7.05 5.09 -10.70
C SER A 109 -6.93 4.79 -9.20
N VAL A 110 -8.06 4.61 -8.53
CA VAL A 110 -8.10 4.21 -7.13
C VAL A 110 -8.76 2.84 -7.03
N LEU A 111 -8.08 1.93 -6.34
CA LEU A 111 -8.50 0.55 -6.13
C LEU A 111 -8.53 0.27 -4.63
N THR A 112 -9.63 -0.28 -4.11
CA THR A 112 -9.78 -0.61 -2.69
C THR A 112 -9.93 -2.11 -2.52
N VAL A 113 -9.19 -2.69 -1.59
CA VAL A 113 -9.11 -4.13 -1.32
C VAL A 113 -9.26 -4.41 0.16
#